data_AF-A0A3A5UP41-F1
#
_entry.id   AF-A0A3A5UP41-F1
#
_cell.length_a   1.000
_cell.length_b   1.000
_cell.length_c   1.000
_cell.angle_alpha   90.00
_cell.angle_beta   90.00
_cell.angle_gamma   90.00
#
_symmetry.space_group_name_H-M   'P 1'
#
loop_
_entity.id
_entity.type
_entity.pdbx_description
1 polymer ?
#
loop_
_entity_poly.entity_id
_entity_poly.type
_entity_poly.pdbx_seq_one_letter_code
_entity_poly.pdbx_strand_id
1 'polypeptide(L)'
;MLSGEERKNALEQHEKMGNRLVWATLIVILVAFIGKAIAGWRTNGDVFSEIWPTNLHGFMGPLGFILLVVLARLGKQARAARIAGEKFTHLKLKHGRAADFIIIIAVIHAFLGFLYLFSVLG
;
A
#
# COMPACT_ATOMS: atom_id res chain seq x y z
N MET A 1 17.78 -23.03 -9.07
CA MET A 1 17.69 -21.80 -9.89
C MET A 1 16.51 -22.00 -10.83
N LEU A 2 15.63 -21.00 -10.97
CA LEU A 2 14.52 -21.10 -11.93
C LEU A 2 15.07 -21.18 -13.36
N SER A 3 14.41 -21.94 -14.21
CA SER A 3 14.67 -21.92 -15.65
C SER A 3 14.44 -20.51 -16.23
N GLY A 4 14.99 -20.23 -17.41
CA GLY A 4 14.85 -18.91 -18.04
C GLY A 4 13.37 -18.49 -18.23
N GLU A 5 12.52 -19.46 -18.54
CA GLU A 5 11.08 -19.26 -18.72
C GLU A 5 10.34 -19.09 -17.40
N GLU A 6 10.63 -19.92 -16.40
CA GLU A 6 10.07 -19.78 -15.05
C GLU A 6 10.40 -18.42 -14.43
N ARG A 7 11.63 -17.91 -14.66
CA ARG A 7 12.04 -16.59 -14.18
C ARG A 7 11.25 -15.47 -14.86
N LYS A 8 10.99 -15.59 -16.17
CA LYS A 8 10.19 -14.61 -16.92
C LYS A 8 8.74 -14.59 -16.41
N ASN A 9 8.15 -15.77 -16.21
CA ASN A 9 6.79 -15.91 -15.69
C ASN A 9 6.67 -15.35 -14.26
N ALA A 10 7.62 -15.64 -13.38
CA ALA A 10 7.64 -15.11 -12.02
C ALA A 10 7.72 -13.57 -11.99
N LEU A 11 8.52 -12.97 -12.88
CA LEU A 11 8.62 -11.51 -13.01
C LEU A 11 7.30 -10.90 -13.48
N GLU A 12 6.68 -11.48 -14.51
CA GLU A 12 5.40 -10.98 -15.02
C GLU A 12 4.27 -11.09 -13.98
N GLN A 13 4.23 -12.19 -13.24
CA GLN A 13 3.30 -12.35 -12.13
C GLN A 13 3.54 -11.32 -11.01
N HIS A 14 4.79 -11.06 -10.65
CA HIS A 14 5.13 -10.01 -9.66
C HIS A 14 4.67 -8.62 -10.13
N GLU A 15 4.91 -8.27 -11.40
CA GLU A 15 4.47 -6.99 -11.99
C GLU A 15 2.93 -6.86 -11.96
N LYS A 16 2.20 -7.92 -12.34
CA LYS A 16 0.73 -7.95 -12.32
C LYS A 16 0.18 -7.86 -10.90
N MET A 17 0.78 -8.57 -9.96
CA MET A 17 0.38 -8.57 -8.56
C MET A 17 0.62 -7.21 -7.90
N GLY A 18 1.74 -6.55 -8.20
CA GLY A 18 1.99 -5.19 -7.71
C GLY A 18 0.91 -4.19 -8.13
N ASN A 19 0.43 -4.26 -9.38
CA ASN A 19 -0.67 -3.40 -9.83
C ASN A 19 -2.00 -3.73 -9.14
N ARG A 20 -2.30 -5.02 -8.95
CA ARG A 20 -3.48 -5.45 -8.19
C ARG A 20 -3.44 -4.97 -6.74
N LEU A 21 -2.27 -5.03 -6.11
CA LEU A 21 -2.08 -4.59 -4.73
C LEU A 21 -2.38 -3.09 -4.57
N VAL A 22 -1.90 -2.23 -5.48
CA VAL A 22 -2.22 -0.79 -5.48
C VAL A 22 -3.74 -0.57 -5.48
N TRP A 23 -4.46 -1.22 -6.40
CA TRP A 23 -5.91 -1.07 -6.49
C TRP A 23 -6.65 -1.64 -5.28
N ALA A 24 -6.25 -2.81 -4.79
CA ALA A 24 -6.82 -3.41 -3.59
C ALA A 24 -6.65 -2.50 -2.37
N THR A 25 -5.45 -1.95 -2.16
CA THR A 25 -5.19 -1.03 -1.06
C THR A 25 -6.01 0.26 -1.17
N LEU A 26 -6.15 0.82 -2.38
CA LEU A 26 -7.00 1.99 -2.60
C LEU A 26 -8.45 1.70 -2.21
N ILE A 27 -9.00 0.56 -2.63
CA ILE A 27 -10.38 0.16 -2.31
C ILE A 27 -10.56 0.03 -0.80
N VAL A 28 -9.64 -0.64 -0.10
CA VAL A 28 -9.71 -0.80 1.37
C VAL A 28 -9.71 0.55 2.08
N ILE A 29 -8.86 1.48 1.63
CA ILE A 29 -8.82 2.85 2.18
C ILE A 29 -10.16 3.56 1.95
N LEU A 30 -10.71 3.50 0.73
CA LEU A 30 -12.01 4.13 0.45
C LEU A 30 -13.13 3.57 1.31
N VAL A 31 -13.18 2.26 1.52
CA VAL A 31 -14.16 1.63 2.43
C VAL A 31 -14.02 2.18 3.85
N ALA A 32 -12.81 2.33 4.36
CA ALA A 32 -12.57 2.90 5.70
C ALA A 32 -13.04 4.36 5.80
N PHE A 33 -12.73 5.19 4.81
CA PHE A 33 -13.16 6.59 4.77
C PHE A 33 -14.68 6.74 4.61
N ILE A 34 -15.32 5.90 3.80
CA ILE A 34 -16.79 5.85 3.68
C ILE A 34 -17.42 5.46 5.02
N GLY A 35 -16.88 4.45 5.71
CA GLY A 35 -17.34 4.07 7.05
C GLY A 35 -17.28 5.23 8.05
N LYS A 36 -16.19 6.00 8.03
CA LYS A 36 -16.04 7.21 8.86
C LYS A 36 -17.02 8.32 8.49
N ALA A 37 -17.26 8.55 7.20
CA ALA A 37 -18.23 9.54 6.74
C ALA A 37 -19.67 9.19 7.18
N ILE A 38 -20.05 7.91 7.09
CA ILE A 38 -21.35 7.41 7.56
C ILE A 38 -21.48 7.59 9.09
N ALA A 39 -20.43 7.29 9.84
CA ALA A 39 -20.40 7.48 11.29
C ALA A 39 -20.62 8.96 11.65
N GLY A 40 -19.83 9.87 11.06
CA GLY A 40 -19.94 11.32 11.30
C GLY A 40 -21.33 11.88 10.96
N TRP A 41 -21.93 11.43 9.85
CA TRP A 41 -23.30 11.83 9.51
C TRP A 41 -24.32 11.36 10.55
N ARG A 42 -24.20 10.13 11.05
CA ARG A 42 -25.11 9.56 12.05
C ARG A 42 -24.98 10.25 13.41
N THR A 43 -23.76 10.63 13.80
CA THR A 43 -23.46 11.17 15.14
C THR A 43 -23.59 12.70 15.21
N ASN A 44 -23.14 13.40 14.17
CA ASN A 44 -23.01 14.86 14.14
C ASN A 44 -23.82 15.54 13.03
N GLY A 45 -24.46 14.79 12.14
CA GLY A 45 -25.14 15.34 10.95
C GLY A 45 -24.20 15.83 9.85
N ASP A 46 -22.88 15.66 10.01
CA ASP A 46 -21.85 16.11 9.09
C ASP A 46 -20.93 14.95 8.69
N VAL A 47 -20.83 14.68 7.39
CA VAL A 47 -20.00 13.62 6.81
C VAL A 47 -18.50 13.86 6.99
N PHE A 48 -18.07 15.09 7.30
CA PHE A 48 -16.67 15.45 7.50
C PHE A 48 -16.22 15.42 8.98
N SER A 49 -17.14 15.30 9.93
CA SER A 49 -16.79 15.44 11.36
C SER A 49 -15.87 14.34 11.88
N GLU A 50 -15.91 13.14 11.29
CA GLU A 50 -15.13 11.97 11.71
C GLU A 50 -14.12 11.48 10.66
N ILE A 51 -13.98 12.20 9.54
CA ILE A 51 -13.20 11.73 8.38
C ILE A 51 -11.69 11.94 8.55
N TRP A 52 -11.28 12.84 9.45
CA TRP A 52 -9.86 13.10 9.71
C TRP A 52 -9.24 12.08 10.66
N PRO A 53 -8.06 11.52 10.31
CA PRO A 53 -7.34 10.65 11.21
C PRO A 53 -7.00 11.39 12.51
N THR A 54 -7.39 10.83 13.64
CA THR A 54 -7.04 11.33 14.98
C THR A 54 -5.97 10.48 15.66
N ASN A 55 -5.58 9.37 15.04
CA ASN A 55 -4.66 8.40 15.60
C ASN A 55 -3.63 7.91 14.56
N LEU A 56 -2.56 7.29 15.06
CA LEU A 56 -1.44 6.89 14.22
C LEU A 56 -1.84 5.87 13.15
N HIS A 57 -2.69 4.88 13.48
CA HIS A 57 -3.18 3.89 12.51
C HIS A 57 -3.91 4.56 11.33
N GLY A 58 -4.75 5.56 11.61
CA GLY A 58 -5.48 6.30 10.59
C GLY A 58 -4.56 7.06 9.62
N PHE A 59 -3.48 7.68 10.12
CA PHE A 59 -2.49 8.36 9.27
C PHE A 59 -1.64 7.38 8.43
N MET A 60 -1.43 6.16 8.92
CA MET A 60 -0.60 5.16 8.24
C MET A 60 -1.24 4.61 6.96
N GLY A 61 -2.58 4.62 6.84
CA GLY A 61 -3.26 4.20 5.61
C GLY A 61 -2.87 5.03 4.38
N PRO A 62 -3.13 6.35 4.38
CA PRO A 62 -2.71 7.25 3.30
C PRO A 62 -1.19 7.25 3.05
N LEU A 63 -0.39 7.27 4.12
CA LEU A 63 1.08 7.24 4.00
C LEU A 63 1.58 5.96 3.32
N GLY A 64 1.07 4.80 3.77
CA GLY A 64 1.38 3.50 3.19
C GLY A 64 0.97 3.42 1.72
N PHE A 65 -0.18 4.00 1.35
CA PHE A 65 -0.63 4.04 -0.03
C PHE A 65 0.26 4.89 -0.93
N ILE A 66 0.69 6.08 -0.47
CA ILE A 66 1.64 6.92 -1.20
C ILE A 66 2.94 6.14 -1.48
N LEU A 67 3.47 5.47 -0.45
CA LEU A 67 4.67 4.64 -0.59
C LEU A 67 4.46 3.48 -1.57
N LEU A 68 3.29 2.83 -1.52
CA LEU A 68 2.95 1.74 -2.44
C LEU A 68 2.87 2.21 -3.90
N VAL A 69 2.32 3.41 -4.14
CA VAL A 69 2.32 4.03 -5.48
C VAL A 69 3.75 4.33 -5.95
N VAL A 70 4.62 4.84 -5.08
CA VAL A 70 6.04 5.06 -5.39
C VAL A 70 6.74 3.73 -5.71
N LEU A 71 6.51 2.68 -4.90
CA LEU A 71 7.06 1.35 -5.13
C LEU A 71 6.65 0.80 -6.50
N ALA A 72 5.37 0.91 -6.85
CA ALA A 72 4.83 0.48 -8.13
C ALA A 72 5.42 1.26 -9.31
N ARG A 73 5.63 2.57 -9.16
CA ARG A 73 6.31 3.41 -10.18
C ARG A 73 7.76 2.97 -10.39
N LEU A 74 8.52 2.73 -9.32
CA LEU A 74 9.89 2.21 -9.40
C LEU A 74 9.95 0.85 -10.09
N GLY A 75 8.99 -0.04 -9.80
CA GLY A 75 8.87 -1.34 -10.47
C GLY A 75 8.62 -1.20 -11.98
N LYS A 76 7.70 -0.31 -12.39
CA LYS A 76 7.43 -0.01 -13.80
C LYS A 76 8.64 0.57 -14.53
N GLN A 77 9.39 1.47 -13.88
CA GLN A 77 10.63 2.03 -14.44
C GLN A 77 11.72 0.95 -14.59
N ALA A 78 11.92 0.11 -13.58
CA ALA A 78 12.89 -0.99 -13.64
C ALA A 78 12.56 -1.99 -14.76
N ARG A 79 11.27 -2.29 -14.94
CA ARG A 79 10.77 -3.09 -16.07
C ARG A 79 11.08 -2.43 -17.42
N ALA A 80 10.77 -1.14 -17.57
CA ALA A 80 10.99 -0.42 -18.82
C ALA A 80 12.48 -0.41 -19.21
N ALA A 81 13.37 -0.05 -18.27
CA ALA A 81 14.81 -0.07 -18.48
C ALA A 81 15.33 -1.48 -18.82
N ARG A 82 14.82 -2.53 -18.15
CA ARG A 82 15.15 -3.92 -18.48
C ARG A 82 14.77 -4.30 -19.91
N ILE A 83 13.58 -3.91 -20.37
CA ILE A 83 13.12 -4.20 -21.74
C ILE A 83 13.94 -3.42 -22.77
N ALA A 84 14.35 -2.19 -22.45
CA ALA A 84 15.20 -1.36 -23.28
C ALA A 84 16.68 -1.78 -23.30
N GLY A 85 17.09 -2.76 -22.49
CA GLY A 85 18.50 -3.16 -22.36
C GLY A 85 19.36 -2.17 -21.57
N GLU A 86 18.74 -1.23 -20.85
CA GLU A 86 19.40 -0.20 -20.06
C GLU A 86 19.80 -0.70 -18.67
N LYS A 87 20.74 -0.01 -18.02
CA LYS A 87 21.13 -0.30 -16.63
C LYS A 87 19.97 0.00 -15.68
N PHE A 88 19.41 -1.03 -15.04
CA PHE A 88 18.27 -0.89 -14.10
C PHE A 88 18.61 -1.23 -12.64
N THR A 89 19.86 -1.57 -12.31
CA THR A 89 20.27 -2.02 -10.96
C THR A 89 19.89 -1.02 -9.87
N HIS A 90 20.09 0.27 -10.12
CA HIS A 90 19.75 1.32 -9.15
C HIS A 90 18.23 1.46 -8.91
N LEU A 91 17.41 1.32 -9.96
CA LEU A 91 15.95 1.30 -9.84
C LEU A 91 15.47 0.09 -9.04
N LYS A 92 16.06 -1.08 -9.30
CA LYS A 92 15.79 -2.31 -8.54
C LYS A 92 16.14 -2.15 -7.06
N LEU A 93 17.28 -1.54 -6.74
CA LEU A 93 17.69 -1.27 -5.36
C LEU A 93 16.70 -0.33 -4.67
N LYS A 94 16.32 0.79 -5.30
CA LYS A 94 15.31 1.71 -4.75
C LYS A 94 13.97 1.03 -4.52
N HIS A 95 13.51 0.20 -5.47
CA HIS A 95 12.30 -0.59 -5.32
C HIS A 95 12.39 -1.54 -4.11
N GLY A 96 13.49 -2.29 -3.97
CA GLY A 96 13.70 -3.16 -2.81
C GLY A 96 13.68 -2.40 -1.48
N ARG A 97 14.39 -1.26 -1.38
CA ARG A 97 14.41 -0.43 -0.16
C ARG A 97 13.04 0.16 0.17
N ALA A 98 12.28 0.60 -0.84
CA ALA A 98 10.91 1.06 -0.64
C ALA A 98 10.00 -0.08 -0.13
N ALA A 99 10.20 -1.32 -0.60
CA ALA A 99 9.46 -2.48 -0.12
C ALA A 99 9.80 -2.78 1.34
N ASP A 100 11.07 -2.70 1.74
CA ASP A 100 11.49 -2.86 3.15
C ASP A 100 10.73 -1.89 4.07
N PHE A 101 10.65 -0.61 3.69
CA PHE A 101 9.89 0.39 4.44
C PHE A 101 8.40 0.09 4.52
N ILE A 102 7.80 -0.33 3.40
CA ILE A 102 6.37 -0.69 3.35
C ILE A 102 6.08 -1.85 4.30
N ILE A 103 6.94 -2.87 4.35
CA ILE A 103 6.75 -4.02 5.25
C ILE A 103 6.78 -3.56 6.71
N ILE A 104 7.77 -2.75 7.10
CA ILE A 104 7.88 -2.23 8.48
C ILE A 104 6.63 -1.42 8.85
N ILE A 105 6.20 -0.50 7.98
CA ILE A 105 5.01 0.31 8.20
C ILE A 105 3.75 -0.56 8.26
N ALA A 106 3.63 -1.57 7.39
CA ALA A 106 2.47 -2.47 7.37
C ALA A 106 2.35 -3.27 8.67
N VAL A 107 3.46 -3.77 9.22
CA VAL A 107 3.48 -4.47 10.51
C VAL A 107 3.00 -3.54 11.64
N ILE A 108 3.56 -2.33 11.71
CA ILE A 108 3.15 -1.34 12.73
C ILE A 108 1.67 -0.96 12.53
N HIS A 109 1.21 -0.78 11.30
CA HIS A 109 -0.17 -0.39 10.98
C HIS A 109 -1.16 -1.47 11.41
N ALA A 110 -0.88 -2.74 11.09
CA ALA A 110 -1.70 -3.87 11.50
C ALA A 110 -1.72 -4.04 13.02
N PHE A 111 -0.56 -3.91 13.67
CA PHE A 111 -0.44 -3.99 15.13
C PHE A 111 -1.27 -2.91 15.84
N LEU A 112 -1.15 -1.65 15.42
CA LEU A 112 -1.94 -0.56 16.00
C LEU A 112 -3.44 -0.74 15.72
N GLY A 113 -3.81 -1.16 14.52
CA GLY A 113 -5.20 -1.47 14.17
C GLY A 113 -5.79 -2.53 15.11
N PHE A 114 -5.03 -3.59 15.40
CA PHE A 114 -5.39 -4.61 16.38
C PHE A 114 -5.58 -4.04 17.79
N LEU A 115 -4.66 -3.18 18.26
CA LEU A 115 -4.80 -2.53 19.56
C LEU A 115 -6.06 -1.64 19.65
N TYR A 116 -6.41 -0.93 18.57
CA TYR A 116 -7.60 -0.09 18.54
C TYR A 116 -8.92 -0.88 18.60
N LEU A 117 -8.94 -2.17 18.23
CA LEU A 117 -10.12 -3.01 18.43
C LEU A 117 -10.49 -3.10 19.92
N PHE A 118 -9.52 -3.16 20.82
CA PHE A 118 -9.77 -3.20 22.26
C PHE A 118 -10.33 -1.89 22.81
N SER A 119 -10.00 -0.74 22.20
CA SER A 119 -10.57 0.55 22.60
C SER A 119 -12.04 0.75 22.19
N VAL A 120 -12.54 -0.08 21.27
CA VAL A 120 -13.93 -0.03 20.81
C VAL A 120 -14.77 -1.14 21.46
N LEU A 121 -14.14 -2.25 21.83
CA LEU A 121 -14.80 -3.42 22.45
C LEU A 121 -14.79 -3.43 23.97
N GLY A 122 -13.92 -2.64 24.62
CA GLY A 122 -13.82 -2.49 26.07
C GLY A 122 -14.54 -1.24 26.55
#